data_AF-A0A939X8S1-F1
#
_entry.id   AF-A0A939X8S1-F1
#
_cell.length_a   1.000
_cell.length_b   1.000
_cell.length_c   1.000
_cell.angle_alpha   90.00
_cell.angle_beta   90.00
_cell.angle_gamma   90.00
#
_symmetry.space_group_name_H-M   'P 1'
#
loop_
_entity.id
_entity.type
_entity.pdbx_description
1 polymer ?
#
loop_
_entity_poly.entity_id
_entity_poly.type
_entity_poly.pdbx_seq_one_letter_code
_entity_poly.pdbx_strand_id
1 'polypeptide(L)'
;MDNSENEQIIRGDLFSGVAVSELEDRDYHFTVDGSEVTLSQRVQSPKDDRKVLGFLFLMDKPARFRLDILVPADCKNAQFSLNDKELLGFFSKDIPEDPEYVQVTHCNDEAKYTPLRPGEFQSLNFRWESGDVLKCFFYY
;
A
#
# COMPACT_ATOMS: atom_id res chain seq x y z
N MET A 1 26.99 11.12 18.90
CA MET A 1 25.67 10.62 19.31
C MET A 1 24.73 11.16 18.25
N ASP A 2 24.38 10.29 17.33
CA ASP A 2 23.68 10.63 16.10
C ASP A 2 22.17 10.51 16.36
N ASN A 3 21.49 11.65 16.41
CA ASN A 3 20.03 11.71 16.55
C ASN A 3 19.41 11.58 15.15
N SER A 4 19.43 10.37 14.60
CA SER A 4 18.57 10.00 13.48
C SER A 4 17.29 9.41 14.04
N GLU A 5 16.41 10.25 14.59
CA GLU A 5 15.06 9.82 14.93
C GLU A 5 14.32 9.50 13.63
N ASN A 6 13.68 8.33 13.59
CA ASN A 6 12.87 7.81 12.48
C ASN A 6 11.75 8.80 12.08
N GLU A 7 12.02 9.69 11.12
CA GLU A 7 11.05 10.69 10.62
C GLU A 7 9.81 10.09 9.91
N GLN A 8 9.75 8.76 9.74
CA GLN A 8 8.71 8.08 8.96
C GLN A 8 7.69 7.30 9.82
N ILE A 9 7.85 7.30 11.14
CA ILE A 9 6.89 6.66 12.05
C ILE A 9 5.96 7.75 12.59
N ILE A 10 4.70 7.75 12.14
CA ILE A 10 3.67 8.62 12.69
C ILE A 10 3.18 7.99 13.99
N ARG A 11 3.50 8.63 15.12
CA ARG A 11 2.98 8.29 16.45
C ARG A 11 1.94 9.34 16.85
N GLY A 12 0.66 8.97 16.83
CA GLY A 12 -0.41 9.78 17.42
C GLY A 12 -0.97 9.09 18.66
N ASP A 13 -1.74 9.82 19.48
CA ASP A 13 -2.32 9.35 20.75
C ASP A 13 -3.14 8.04 20.68
N LEU A 14 -3.46 7.54 19.48
CA LEU A 14 -4.24 6.32 19.25
C LEU A 14 -3.64 5.35 18.22
N PHE A 15 -2.55 5.69 17.50
CA PHE A 15 -2.06 4.85 16.38
C PHE A 15 -0.54 4.94 16.13
N SER A 16 0.05 3.79 15.80
CA SER A 16 1.38 3.66 15.18
C SER A 16 1.20 3.21 13.72
N GLY A 17 2.01 3.72 12.80
CA GLY A 17 1.93 3.36 11.39
C GLY A 17 3.12 3.81 10.57
N VAL A 18 3.10 3.44 9.29
CA VAL A 18 4.11 3.80 8.29
C VAL A 18 3.48 4.69 7.24
N ALA A 19 4.12 5.81 6.94
CA ALA A 19 3.77 6.67 5.81
C ALA A 19 4.78 6.49 4.68
N VAL A 20 4.26 6.25 3.48
CA VAL A 20 5.04 5.96 2.27
C VAL A 20 4.72 7.01 1.23
N SER A 21 5.65 7.94 1.03
CA SER A 21 5.56 8.99 0.00
C SER A 21 6.46 8.74 -1.20
N GLU A 22 7.40 7.80 -1.11
CA GLU A 22 8.44 7.57 -2.10
C GLU A 22 8.31 6.18 -2.71
N LEU A 23 8.51 6.10 -4.03
CA LEU A 23 8.54 4.85 -4.78
C LEU A 23 9.99 4.34 -4.87
N GLU A 24 10.49 3.78 -3.77
CA GLU A 24 11.81 3.14 -3.70
C GLU A 24 11.80 1.83 -2.89
N ASP A 25 12.88 1.06 -2.98
CA ASP A 25 13.05 -0.11 -2.13
C ASP A 25 13.42 0.33 -0.71
N ARG A 26 12.67 -0.15 0.29
CA ARG A 26 12.91 0.21 1.70
C ARG A 26 12.45 -0.91 2.63
N ASP A 27 13.11 -1.07 3.77
CA ASP A 27 12.66 -1.96 4.83
C ASP A 27 12.38 -1.13 6.09
N TYR A 28 11.23 -1.38 6.72
CA TYR A 28 10.82 -0.71 7.96
C TYR A 28 10.82 -1.72 9.09
N HIS A 29 11.41 -1.35 10.23
CA HIS A 29 11.46 -2.17 11.43
C HIS A 29 10.89 -1.40 12.62
N PHE A 30 9.86 -1.94 13.25
CA PHE A 30 9.20 -1.32 14.39
C PHE A 30 8.44 -2.33 15.24
N THR A 31 8.15 -1.96 16.47
CA THR A 31 7.31 -2.74 17.39
C THR A 31 5.94 -2.09 17.53
N VAL A 32 4.87 -2.89 17.46
CA VAL A 32 3.50 -2.44 17.74
C VAL A 32 2.77 -3.50 18.56
N ASP A 33 2.15 -3.11 19.67
CA ASP A 33 1.48 -4.03 20.62
C ASP A 33 2.37 -5.22 21.07
N GLY A 34 3.68 -4.98 21.16
CA GLY A 34 4.69 -5.99 21.48
C GLY A 34 4.85 -7.08 20.41
N SER A 35 4.43 -6.81 19.17
CA SER A 35 4.76 -7.58 17.95
C SER A 35 5.92 -6.88 17.25
N GLU A 36 6.96 -7.64 16.92
CA GLU A 36 8.08 -7.14 16.10
C GLU A 36 7.68 -7.21 14.63
N VAL A 37 7.63 -6.07 13.96
CA VAL A 37 7.18 -5.95 12.57
C VAL A 37 8.34 -5.54 11.68
N THR A 38 8.51 -6.30 10.60
CA THR A 38 9.32 -5.94 9.44
C THR A 38 8.40 -5.79 8.23
N LEU A 39 8.41 -4.61 7.62
CA LEU A 39 7.67 -4.32 6.38
C LEU A 39 8.68 -4.08 5.26
N SER A 40 8.69 -4.97 4.27
CA SER A 40 9.57 -4.85 3.10
C SER A 40 8.82 -4.23 1.93
N GLN A 41 9.21 -3.02 1.56
CA GLN A 41 8.73 -2.28 0.40
C GLN A 41 9.65 -2.52 -0.80
N ARG A 42 9.09 -2.93 -1.95
CA ARG A 42 9.84 -3.12 -3.20
C ARG A 42 9.12 -2.48 -4.37
N VAL A 43 9.89 -1.91 -5.29
CA VAL A 43 9.37 -1.24 -6.49
C VAL A 43 9.76 -2.01 -7.74
N GLN A 44 8.79 -2.16 -8.63
CA GLN A 44 8.98 -2.76 -9.94
C GLN A 44 8.37 -1.87 -11.02
N SER A 45 9.00 -1.86 -12.20
CA SER A 45 8.51 -1.20 -13.39
C SER A 45 8.37 -2.24 -14.50
N PRO A 46 7.29 -3.05 -14.49
CA PRO A 46 7.11 -4.11 -15.48
C PRO A 46 6.92 -3.57 -16.91
N LYS A 47 6.49 -2.31 -17.04
CA LYS A 47 6.37 -1.55 -18.30
C LYS A 47 6.68 -0.08 -18.05
N ASP A 48 6.91 0.67 -19.13
CA ASP A 48 7.27 2.11 -19.07
C ASP A 48 6.12 2.99 -18.55
N ASP A 49 4.86 2.54 -18.70
CA ASP A 49 3.65 3.27 -18.35
C ASP A 49 3.16 3.01 -16.91
N ARG A 50 3.91 2.24 -16.11
CA ARG A 50 3.43 1.81 -14.80
C ARG A 50 4.53 1.53 -13.78
N LYS A 51 4.14 1.65 -12.52
CA LYS A 51 4.94 1.22 -11.37
C LYS A 51 4.12 0.34 -10.44
N VAL A 52 4.78 -0.66 -9.87
CA VAL A 52 4.23 -1.55 -8.86
C VAL A 52 5.00 -1.27 -7.57
N LEU A 53 4.28 -0.92 -6.51
CA LEU A 53 4.82 -0.80 -5.16
C LEU A 53 4.29 -1.98 -4.34
N GLY A 54 5.16 -2.94 -4.05
CA GLY A 54 4.85 -4.14 -3.28
C GLY A 54 5.29 -4.00 -1.83
N PHE A 55 4.50 -4.53 -0.92
CA PHE A 55 4.80 -4.62 0.51
C PHE A 55 4.64 -6.06 0.96
N LEU A 56 5.67 -6.60 1.63
CA LEU A 56 5.62 -7.87 2.35
C LEU A 56 5.65 -7.60 3.85
N PHE A 57 4.66 -8.13 4.56
CA PHE A 57 4.51 -7.97 5.99
C PHE A 57 5.07 -9.19 6.71
N LEU A 58 6.05 -8.99 7.60
CA LEU A 58 6.65 -10.05 8.41
C LEU A 58 6.53 -9.68 9.88
N MET A 59 5.92 -10.55 10.67
CA MET A 59 5.73 -10.34 12.10
C MET A 59 5.64 -11.65 12.88
N ASP A 60 5.91 -11.60 14.18
CA ASP A 60 5.84 -12.76 15.08
C ASP A 60 4.40 -13.12 15.48
N LYS A 61 3.53 -12.11 15.62
CA LYS A 61 2.09 -12.24 15.84
C LYS A 61 1.32 -11.17 15.06
N PRO A 62 0.08 -11.46 14.63
CA PRO A 62 -0.74 -10.48 13.92
C PRO A 62 -0.90 -9.16 14.68
N ALA A 63 -0.78 -8.05 13.96
CA ALA A 63 -0.73 -6.71 14.54
C ALA A 63 -1.62 -5.73 13.78
N ARG A 64 -2.24 -4.79 14.49
CA ARG A 64 -3.05 -3.72 13.87
C ARG A 64 -2.23 -2.44 13.79
N PHE A 65 -2.01 -1.97 12.57
CA PHE A 65 -1.36 -0.69 12.33
C PHE A 65 -1.79 -0.12 10.99
N ARG A 66 -1.58 1.20 10.85
CA ARG A 66 -1.94 1.95 9.65
C ARG A 66 -0.77 2.01 8.67
N LEU A 67 -1.07 1.83 7.39
CA LEU A 67 -0.17 2.12 6.28
C LEU A 67 -0.79 3.23 5.45
N ASP A 68 -0.09 4.34 5.30
CA ASP A 68 -0.48 5.48 4.47
C ASP A 68 0.37 5.52 3.22
N ILE A 69 -0.26 5.38 2.06
CA ILE A 69 0.45 5.30 0.78
C ILE A 69 0.05 6.50 -0.06
N LEU A 70 1.01 7.34 -0.42
CA LEU A 70 0.77 8.44 -1.34
C LEU A 70 0.53 7.89 -2.74
N VAL A 71 -0.64 8.19 -3.31
CA VAL A 71 -0.88 7.95 -4.73
C VAL A 71 -0.13 9.04 -5.51
N PRO A 72 0.73 8.69 -6.49
CA PRO A 72 1.47 9.68 -7.27
C PRO A 72 0.53 10.71 -7.92
N ALA A 73 0.92 11.99 -7.93
CA ALA A 73 0.06 13.08 -8.38
C ALA A 73 -0.20 13.08 -9.90
N ASP A 74 0.70 12.50 -10.67
CA ASP A 74 0.66 12.32 -12.11
C ASP A 74 0.02 10.97 -12.54
N CYS A 75 -0.43 10.18 -11.57
CA CYS A 75 -1.07 8.90 -11.82
C CYS A 75 -2.44 9.08 -12.52
N LYS A 76 -2.62 8.47 -13.70
CA LYS A 76 -3.90 8.46 -14.42
C LYS A 76 -4.90 7.49 -13.80
N ASN A 77 -4.41 6.39 -13.24
CA ASN A 77 -5.25 5.40 -12.59
C ASN A 77 -4.44 4.55 -11.60
N ALA A 78 -5.10 3.97 -10.60
CA ALA A 78 -4.44 3.07 -9.68
C ALA A 78 -5.38 1.95 -9.23
N GLN A 79 -4.79 0.80 -8.88
CA GLN A 79 -5.50 -0.34 -8.31
C GLN A 79 -4.63 -0.96 -7.23
N PHE A 80 -5.21 -1.32 -6.09
CA PHE A 80 -4.50 -1.96 -4.99
C PHE A 80 -5.03 -3.38 -4.79
N SER A 81 -4.14 -4.33 -4.50
CA SER A 81 -4.50 -5.71 -4.17
C SER A 81 -3.87 -6.15 -2.86
N LEU A 82 -4.59 -6.99 -2.12
CA LEU A 82 -4.11 -7.66 -0.91
C LEU A 82 -4.20 -9.16 -1.13
N ASN A 83 -3.06 -9.86 -1.00
CA ASN A 83 -2.94 -11.30 -1.26
C ASN A 83 -3.54 -11.68 -2.62
N ASP A 84 -3.15 -10.91 -3.64
CA ASP A 84 -3.58 -11.00 -5.04
C ASP A 84 -5.10 -10.79 -5.31
N LYS A 85 -5.89 -10.46 -4.28
CA LYS A 85 -7.30 -10.09 -4.42
C LYS A 85 -7.46 -8.58 -4.49
N GLU A 86 -8.41 -8.13 -5.31
CA GLU A 86 -8.70 -6.71 -5.43
C GLU A 86 -9.12 -6.13 -4.07
N LEU A 87 -8.40 -5.09 -3.64
CA LEU A 87 -8.70 -4.33 -2.44
C LEU A 87 -9.37 -3.00 -2.81
N LEU A 88 -8.74 -2.23 -3.70
CA LEU A 88 -9.26 -0.97 -4.22
C LEU A 88 -9.15 -0.96 -5.74
N GLY A 89 -10.27 -0.70 -6.42
CA GLY A 89 -10.35 -0.63 -7.87
C GLY A 89 -9.92 0.71 -8.45
N PHE A 90 -9.89 0.77 -9.79
CA PHE A 90 -9.59 1.95 -10.59
C PHE A 90 -10.46 3.17 -10.23
N PHE A 91 -9.85 4.36 -10.20
CA PHE A 91 -10.53 5.62 -9.92
C PHE A 91 -10.90 6.42 -11.17
N SER A 92 -10.30 6.10 -12.32
CA SER A 92 -10.65 6.67 -13.62
C SER A 92 -11.27 5.61 -14.55
N LYS A 93 -12.03 6.08 -15.55
CA LYS A 93 -12.52 5.25 -16.66
C LYS A 93 -11.41 4.90 -17.66
N ASP A 94 -10.30 5.63 -17.62
CA ASP A 94 -9.12 5.37 -18.43
C ASP A 94 -8.35 4.19 -17.82
N ILE A 95 -8.85 2.98 -18.07
CA ILE A 95 -8.23 1.73 -17.62
C ILE A 95 -7.15 1.35 -18.65
N PRO A 96 -5.93 0.99 -18.22
CA PRO A 96 -4.89 0.53 -19.15
C PRO A 96 -5.34 -0.73 -19.90
N GLU A 97 -4.92 -0.88 -21.16
CA GLU A 97 -5.37 -2.00 -22.03
C GLU A 97 -5.01 -3.38 -21.49
N ASP A 98 -3.89 -3.49 -20.78
CA ASP A 98 -3.37 -4.72 -20.18
C ASP A 98 -2.95 -4.42 -18.73
N PRO A 99 -3.90 -4.36 -17.77
CA PRO A 99 -3.62 -4.09 -16.36
C PRO A 99 -2.91 -5.27 -15.69
N GLU A 100 -2.24 -5.00 -14.58
CA GLU A 100 -1.65 -6.08 -13.76
C GLU A 100 -2.74 -7.04 -13.26
N TYR A 101 -2.39 -8.32 -13.17
CA TYR A 101 -3.33 -9.35 -12.75
C TYR A 101 -3.74 -9.15 -11.28
N VAL A 102 -5.04 -9.06 -11.06
CA VAL A 102 -5.66 -9.05 -9.75
C VAL A 102 -6.92 -9.91 -9.78
N GLN A 103 -7.09 -10.77 -8.78
CA GLN A 103 -8.31 -11.55 -8.62
C GLN A 103 -9.46 -10.63 -8.21
N VAL A 104 -10.33 -10.30 -9.15
CA VAL A 104 -11.52 -9.48 -8.90
C VAL A 104 -12.58 -10.33 -8.22
N THR A 105 -12.94 -9.97 -6.99
CA THR A 105 -14.11 -10.55 -6.33
C THR A 105 -15.34 -9.75 -6.75
N HIS A 106 -16.24 -10.38 -7.52
CA HIS A 106 -17.52 -9.77 -7.86
C HIS A 106 -18.49 -9.98 -6.68
N CYS A 107 -18.55 -9.00 -5.78
CA CYS A 107 -19.81 -8.73 -5.11
C CYS A 107 -20.65 -7.89 -6.07
N ASN A 108 -21.93 -8.23 -6.26
CA ASN A 108 -22.86 -7.67 -7.27
C ASN A 108 -23.19 -6.18 -7.10
N ASP A 109 -22.22 -5.31 -6.79
CA ASP A 109 -22.44 -3.87 -6.69
C ASP A 109 -22.25 -3.21 -8.05
N GLU A 110 -23.34 -2.68 -8.59
CA GLU A 110 -23.44 -2.00 -9.89
C GLU A 110 -22.68 -0.65 -9.94
N ALA A 111 -22.02 -0.24 -8.85
CA ALA A 111 -21.13 0.91 -8.82
C ALA A 111 -20.01 0.73 -7.77
N LYS A 112 -18.86 0.15 -8.18
CA LYS A 112 -17.64 0.16 -7.35
C LYS A 112 -17.12 1.59 -7.20
N TYR A 113 -17.29 2.17 -6.02
CA TYR A 113 -16.64 3.42 -5.64
C TYR A 113 -15.26 3.14 -5.04
N THR A 114 -14.24 3.90 -5.43
CA THR A 114 -12.90 3.83 -4.86
C THR A 114 -12.51 5.17 -4.21
N PRO A 115 -11.88 5.16 -3.02
CA PRO A 115 -11.34 6.35 -2.37
C PRO A 115 -10.00 6.82 -2.96
N LEU A 116 -9.37 6.07 -3.87
CA LEU A 116 -8.07 6.44 -4.45
C LEU A 116 -8.14 7.76 -5.22
N ARG A 117 -7.23 8.70 -4.93
CA ARG A 117 -7.10 9.98 -5.64
C ARG A 117 -5.62 10.30 -5.84
N PRO A 118 -5.20 10.76 -7.03
CA PRO A 118 -3.82 11.14 -7.28
C PRO A 118 -3.41 12.33 -6.39
N GLY A 119 -2.21 12.28 -5.82
CA GLY A 119 -1.68 13.29 -4.92
C GLY A 119 -2.18 13.20 -3.48
N GLU A 120 -3.07 12.25 -3.16
CA GLU A 120 -3.59 12.03 -1.81
C GLU A 120 -3.06 10.73 -1.19
N PHE A 121 -3.01 10.69 0.14
CA PHE A 121 -2.68 9.47 0.87
C PHE A 121 -3.90 8.55 0.93
N GLN A 122 -3.70 7.31 0.50
CA GLN A 122 -4.62 6.21 0.78
C GLN A 122 -4.21 5.55 2.10
N SER A 123 -5.11 5.65 3.09
CA SER A 123 -4.94 5.01 4.39
C SER A 123 -5.52 3.60 4.41
N LEU A 124 -4.72 2.63 4.83
CA LEU A 124 -5.13 1.25 5.04
C LEU A 124 -4.87 0.88 6.50
N ASN A 125 -5.93 0.53 7.23
CA ASN A 125 -5.84 0.14 8.64
C ASN A 125 -6.42 -1.27 8.80
N PHE A 126 -5.54 -2.25 8.79
CA PHE A 126 -5.89 -3.66 8.95
C PHE A 126 -5.24 -4.26 10.18
N ARG A 127 -5.76 -5.41 10.60
CA ARG A 127 -4.97 -6.36 11.39
C ARG A 127 -4.19 -7.20 10.38
N TRP A 128 -2.92 -6.87 10.22
CA TRP A 128 -2.02 -7.55 9.31
C TRP A 128 -1.59 -8.89 9.88
N GLU A 129 -1.30 -9.82 8.99
CA GLU A 129 -0.74 -11.14 9.31
C GLU A 129 0.62 -11.31 8.63
N SER A 130 1.46 -12.15 9.22
CA SER A 130 2.77 -12.46 8.64
C SER A 130 2.57 -13.19 7.31
N GLY A 131 3.21 -12.70 6.26
CA GLY A 131 3.04 -13.19 4.89
C GLY A 131 2.00 -12.43 4.08
N ASP A 132 1.29 -11.45 4.65
CA ASP A 132 0.44 -10.56 3.84
C ASP A 132 1.27 -9.85 2.77
N VAL A 133 0.70 -9.73 1.58
CA VAL A 133 1.29 -9.04 0.43
C VAL A 133 0.32 -7.99 -0.10
N LEU A 134 0.67 -6.72 0.06
CA LEU A 134 -0.06 -5.61 -0.55
C LEU A 134 0.69 -5.16 -1.81
N LYS A 135 -0.01 -5.01 -2.93
CA LYS A 135 0.54 -4.44 -4.16
C LYS A 135 -0.28 -3.23 -4.57
N CYS A 136 0.40 -2.12 -4.84
CA CYS A 136 -0.18 -0.90 -5.38
C CYS A 136 0.29 -0.74 -6.82
N PHE A 137 -0.64 -0.74 -7.76
CA PHE A 137 -0.39 -0.54 -9.18
C PHE A 137 -0.71 0.92 -9.53
N PHE A 138 0.27 1.64 -10.05
CA PHE A 138 0.15 3.03 -10.49
C PHE A 138 0.37 3.11 -12.00
N TYR A 139 -0.58 3.70 -12.73
CA TYR A 139 -0.60 3.79 -14.19
C TYR A 139 -0.54 5.25 -14.64
N TYR A 140 0.28 5.55 -15.65
CA TYR A 140 0.63 6.92 -16.08
C TYR A 140 0.26 7.25 -17.52
#